data_AF-A0A835HYN9-F1
#
_entry.id   AF-A0A835HYN9-F1
#
_cell.length_a   1.000
_cell.length_b   1.000
_cell.length_c   1.000
_cell.angle_alpha   90.00
_cell.angle_beta   90.00
_cell.angle_gamma   90.00
#
_symmetry.space_group_name_H-M   'P 1'
#
loop_
_entity.id
_entity.type
_entity.pdbx_description
1 polymer ?
#
loop_
_entity_poly.entity_id
_entity_poly.type
_entity_poly.pdbx_seq_one_letter_code
_entity_poly.pdbx_strand_id
1 'polypeptide(L)'
;MAEKALARYTNDPNYQFLHDQISALFAELLSSDIKCLKSEKYGKVSLAAKWCPSLDSSYDQSTLICESIAKKVFPRDSDPEYEGIVESHYAFKVRNRLRKQVLVPLRQALELPEIYMAANKWNCLPYKRVASVVMKIYKGLFMEHDESRFTEYLEDVKKGKAKKTNFGIHCLEF
;
A
#
# COMPACT_ATOMS: atom_id res chain seq x y z
N MET A 1 -8.51 -8.48 19.29
CA MET A 1 -7.15 -8.04 18.91
C MET A 1 -6.94 -6.56 19.19
N ALA A 2 -7.87 -5.68 18.77
CA ALA A 2 -7.80 -4.25 19.04
C ALA A 2 -7.61 -3.87 20.52
N GLU A 3 -8.34 -4.49 21.45
CA GLU A 3 -8.16 -4.24 22.90
C GLU A 3 -6.74 -4.56 23.39
N LYS A 4 -6.13 -5.63 22.88
CA LYS A 4 -4.74 -5.99 23.21
C LYS A 4 -3.76 -4.97 22.66
N ALA A 5 -4.01 -4.47 21.44
CA ALA A 5 -3.20 -3.42 20.82
C ALA A 5 -3.26 -2.12 21.64
N LEU A 6 -4.46 -1.71 22.04
CA LEU A 6 -4.67 -0.51 22.87
C LEU A 6 -4.04 -0.67 24.25
N ALA A 7 -4.27 -1.80 24.92
CA ALA A 7 -3.64 -2.09 26.21
C ALA A 7 -2.11 -2.05 26.11
N ARG A 8 -1.52 -2.57 25.02
CA ARG A 8 -0.07 -2.49 24.80
C ARG A 8 0.38 -1.05 24.56
N TYR A 9 -0.34 -0.29 23.74
CA TYR A 9 -0.05 1.12 23.49
C TYR A 9 -0.08 1.97 24.77
N THR A 10 -1.03 1.72 25.66
CA THR A 10 -1.16 2.47 26.92
C THR A 10 -0.12 2.06 27.97
N ASN A 11 0.24 0.78 28.06
CA ASN A 11 1.01 0.25 29.18
C ASN A 11 2.50 0.00 28.88
N ASP A 12 2.93 0.00 27.61
CA ASP A 12 4.32 -0.23 27.19
C ASP A 12 4.90 1.01 26.50
N PRO A 13 5.70 1.84 27.20
CA PRO A 13 6.28 3.07 26.64
C PRO A 13 7.17 2.83 25.41
N ASN A 14 7.87 1.69 25.35
CA ASN A 14 8.72 1.37 24.20
C ASN A 14 7.87 1.06 22.97
N TYR A 15 6.77 0.32 23.16
CA TYR A 15 5.82 0.06 22.09
C TYR A 15 5.12 1.34 21.64
N GLN A 16 4.69 2.19 22.56
CA GLN A 16 4.09 3.49 22.26
C GLN A 16 5.03 4.34 21.40
N PHE A 17 6.28 4.52 21.83
CA PHE A 17 7.29 5.28 21.10
C PHE A 17 7.52 4.71 19.70
N LEU A 18 7.73 3.39 19.58
CA LEU A 18 7.92 2.73 18.28
C LEU A 18 6.71 2.94 17.35
N HIS A 19 5.50 2.74 17.87
CA HIS A 19 4.26 2.91 17.12
C HIS A 19 4.12 4.34 16.60
N ASP A 20 4.41 5.33 17.44
CA ASP A 20 4.30 6.75 17.06
C ASP A 20 5.34 7.15 16.02
N GLN A 21 6.58 6.66 16.14
CA GLN A 21 7.66 6.89 15.17
C GLN A 21 7.36 6.26 13.81
N ILE A 22 6.89 5.00 13.79
CA ILE A 22 6.49 4.34 12.54
C ILE A 22 5.31 5.08 11.90
N SER A 23 4.32 5.49 12.70
CA SER A 23 3.17 6.23 12.21
C SER A 23 3.56 7.58 11.61
N ALA A 24 4.49 8.29 12.25
CA ALA A 24 5.03 9.55 11.75
C ALA A 24 5.80 9.36 10.44
N LEU A 25 6.69 8.37 10.36
CA LEU A 25 7.43 8.04 9.14
C LEU A 25 6.50 7.75 7.96
N PHE A 26 5.46 6.93 8.17
CA PHE A 26 4.48 6.67 7.10
C PHE A 26 3.72 7.93 6.72
N ALA A 27 3.31 8.76 7.68
CA ALA A 27 2.58 9.99 7.39
C ALA A 27 3.42 10.96 6.54
N GLU A 28 4.71 11.12 6.86
CA GLU A 28 5.64 11.95 6.09
C GLU A 28 5.85 11.41 4.67
N LEU A 29 6.17 10.12 4.54
CA LEU A 29 6.40 9.48 3.24
C LEU A 29 5.16 9.54 2.36
N LEU A 30 3.99 9.17 2.88
CA LEU A 30 2.73 9.18 2.13
C LEU A 30 2.31 10.60 1.71
N SER A 31 2.54 11.59 2.58
CA SER A 31 2.28 13.00 2.24
C SER A 31 3.20 13.50 1.13
N SER A 32 4.48 13.13 1.18
CA SER A 32 5.46 13.44 0.13
C SER A 32 5.11 12.74 -1.19
N ASP A 33 4.75 11.47 -1.13
CA ASP A 33 4.36 10.66 -2.28
C ASP A 33 3.12 11.23 -2.97
N ILE A 34 2.10 11.66 -2.21
CA ILE A 34 0.91 12.30 -2.78
C ILE A 34 1.25 13.63 -3.45
N LYS A 35 2.17 14.42 -2.89
CA LYS A 35 2.66 15.64 -3.54
C LYS A 35 3.37 15.31 -4.85
N CYS A 36 4.24 14.29 -4.86
CA CYS A 36 4.90 13.83 -6.07
C CYS A 36 3.89 13.36 -7.13
N LEU A 37 2.88 12.59 -6.73
CA LEU A 37 1.83 12.11 -7.61
C LEU A 37 1.03 13.27 -8.23
N LYS A 38 0.59 14.24 -7.41
CA LYS A 38 -0.13 15.43 -7.88
C LYS A 38 0.69 16.33 -8.81
N SER A 39 2.01 16.34 -8.64
CA SER A 39 2.95 17.05 -9.53
C SER A 39 3.44 16.19 -10.70
N GLU A 40 2.82 15.05 -10.96
CA GLU A 40 3.17 14.10 -12.05
C GLU A 40 4.61 13.58 -12.01
N LYS A 41 5.25 13.63 -10.83
CA LYS A 41 6.61 13.11 -10.58
C LYS A 41 6.54 11.65 -10.16
N TYR A 42 5.93 10.81 -10.99
CA TYR A 42 5.67 9.39 -10.69
C TYR A 42 6.92 8.61 -10.27
N GLY A 43 8.08 8.88 -10.88
CA GLY A 43 9.35 8.23 -10.53
C GLY A 43 9.93 8.60 -9.16
N LYS A 44 9.32 9.56 -8.45
CA LYS A 44 9.69 9.95 -7.08
C LYS A 44 8.74 9.40 -6.02
N VAL A 45 7.66 8.72 -6.43
CA VAL A 45 6.74 8.07 -5.51
C VAL A 45 7.45 6.87 -4.88
N SER A 46 7.53 6.86 -3.55
CA SER A 46 8.15 5.80 -2.78
C SER A 46 7.27 4.55 -2.71
N LEU A 47 7.81 3.48 -2.11
CA LEU A 47 7.06 2.25 -1.82
C LEU A 47 6.25 2.33 -0.51
N ALA A 48 6.15 3.49 0.15
CA ALA A 48 5.44 3.62 1.42
C ALA A 48 3.99 3.15 1.31
N ALA A 49 3.27 3.50 0.25
CA ALA A 49 1.90 3.05 0.05
C ALA A 49 1.76 1.54 -0.17
N LYS A 50 2.82 0.88 -0.68
CA LYS A 50 2.87 -0.59 -0.81
C LYS A 50 2.96 -1.27 0.56
N TRP A 51 3.79 -0.73 1.45
CA TRP A 51 4.05 -1.32 2.77
C TRP A 51 3.12 -0.83 3.88
N CYS A 52 2.46 0.32 3.70
CA CYS A 52 1.43 0.78 4.61
C CYS A 52 0.30 -0.25 4.66
N PRO A 53 -0.15 -0.69 5.85
CA PRO A 53 -1.25 -1.63 5.97
C PRO A 53 -2.53 -1.11 5.30
N SER A 54 -3.34 -2.04 4.78
CA SER A 54 -4.70 -1.73 4.38
C SER A 54 -5.58 -1.60 5.62
N LEU A 55 -6.53 -0.67 5.55
CA LEU A 55 -7.54 -0.48 6.59
C LEU A 55 -8.24 -1.81 6.90
N ASP A 56 -8.41 -2.11 8.18
CA ASP A 56 -9.10 -3.31 8.68
C ASP A 56 -8.44 -4.65 8.29
N SER A 57 -7.23 -4.62 7.74
CA SER A 57 -6.40 -5.83 7.55
C SER A 57 -6.01 -6.45 8.91
N SER A 58 -5.58 -7.71 8.91
CA SER A 58 -5.07 -8.37 10.14
C SER A 58 -3.96 -7.57 10.81
N TYR A 59 -3.07 -6.95 10.03
CA TYR A 59 -2.02 -6.07 10.52
C TYR A 59 -2.59 -4.82 11.20
N ASP A 60 -3.55 -4.13 10.58
CA ASP A 60 -4.22 -2.96 11.17
C ASP A 60 -5.01 -3.35 12.43
N GLN A 61 -5.77 -4.44 12.42
CA GLN A 61 -6.52 -4.89 13.59
C GLN A 61 -5.64 -5.31 14.78
N SER A 62 -4.38 -5.65 14.52
CA SER A 62 -3.41 -6.03 15.55
C SER A 62 -2.58 -4.87 16.10
N THR A 63 -2.58 -3.71 15.43
CA THR A 63 -1.73 -2.55 15.77
C THR A 63 -2.48 -1.22 15.87
N LEU A 64 -3.62 -1.09 15.19
CA LEU A 64 -4.40 0.14 14.98
C LEU A 64 -3.61 1.28 14.30
N ILE A 65 -2.53 0.93 13.61
CA ILE A 65 -1.58 1.90 13.07
C ILE A 65 -2.18 2.78 11.97
N CYS A 66 -3.18 2.30 11.21
CA CYS A 66 -3.80 3.11 10.15
C CYS A 66 -4.54 4.32 10.73
N GLU A 67 -5.10 4.23 11.93
CA GLU A 67 -5.73 5.38 12.59
C GLU A 67 -4.68 6.44 12.94
N SER A 68 -3.56 6.04 13.53
CA SER A 68 -2.46 6.94 13.89
C SER A 68 -1.85 7.62 12.66
N ILE A 69 -1.57 6.85 11.61
CA ILE A 69 -1.10 7.39 10.33
C ILE A 69 -2.13 8.39 9.76
N ALA A 70 -3.41 8.03 9.75
CA ALA A 70 -4.46 8.89 9.20
C ALA A 70 -4.59 10.22 9.95
N LYS A 71 -4.54 10.20 11.29
CA LYS A 71 -4.56 11.41 12.12
C LYS A 71 -3.34 12.31 11.90
N LYS A 72 -2.18 11.73 11.58
CA LYS A 72 -0.97 12.50 11.27
C LYS A 72 -0.99 13.08 9.84
N VAL A 73 -1.57 12.37 8.87
CA VAL A 73 -1.74 12.87 7.49
C VAL A 73 -2.85 13.91 7.39
N PHE A 74 -3.91 13.77 8.19
CA PHE A 74 -5.03 14.70 8.25
C PHE A 74 -5.28 15.17 9.69
N PRO A 75 -4.39 16.03 10.25
CA PRO A 75 -4.57 16.59 11.59
C PRO A 75 -5.92 17.28 11.77
N ARG A 76 -6.40 17.39 13.02
CA ARG A 76 -7.72 17.96 13.32
C ARG A 76 -7.86 19.42 12.90
N ASP A 77 -6.76 20.17 12.92
CA ASP A 77 -6.67 21.57 12.46
C ASP A 77 -6.52 21.71 10.93
N SER A 78 -6.39 20.60 10.19
CA SER A 78 -6.20 20.64 8.73
C SER A 78 -7.47 20.87 7.92
N ASP A 79 -8.65 20.72 8.52
CA ASP A 79 -9.94 20.81 7.83
C ASP A 79 -11.03 21.32 8.80
N PRO A 80 -11.78 22.39 8.48
CA PRO A 80 -12.88 22.88 9.31
C PRO A 80 -13.96 21.83 9.59
N GLU A 81 -14.12 20.82 8.72
CA GLU A 81 -15.07 19.72 8.94
C GLU A 81 -14.75 18.88 10.19
N TYR A 82 -13.55 19.00 10.76
CA TYR A 82 -13.13 18.28 11.95
C TYR A 82 -13.36 19.06 13.24
N GLU A 83 -13.81 20.31 13.15
CA GLU A 83 -14.11 21.11 14.33
C GLU A 83 -15.38 20.57 15.02
N GLY A 84 -15.32 20.45 16.35
CA GLY A 84 -16.47 20.03 17.16
C GLY A 84 -16.95 18.58 17.00
N ILE A 85 -16.46 17.80 16.03
CA ILE A 85 -16.87 16.40 15.88
C ILE A 85 -16.24 15.49 16.95
N VAL A 86 -16.97 14.46 17.36
CA VAL A 86 -16.51 13.46 18.34
C VAL A 86 -15.34 12.65 17.78
N GLU A 87 -14.42 12.23 18.65
CA GLU A 87 -13.18 11.54 18.27
C GLU A 87 -13.39 10.29 17.40
N SER A 88 -14.45 9.51 17.65
CA SER A 88 -14.80 8.34 16.83
C SER A 88 -15.17 8.71 15.39
N HIS A 89 -15.90 9.82 15.20
CA HIS A 89 -16.29 10.31 13.88
C HIS A 89 -15.09 10.90 13.13
N TYR A 90 -14.22 11.61 13.85
CA TYR A 90 -12.96 12.11 13.31
C TYR A 90 -12.08 10.95 12.83
N ALA A 91 -11.81 9.96 13.68
CA ALA A 91 -11.02 8.77 13.35
C ALA A 91 -11.59 8.03 12.12
N PHE A 92 -12.90 7.82 12.06
CA PHE A 92 -13.56 7.20 10.91
C PHE A 92 -13.38 8.02 9.62
N LYS A 93 -13.56 9.34 9.67
CA LYS A 93 -13.37 10.23 8.52
C LYS A 93 -11.94 10.19 8.01
N VAL A 94 -10.94 10.37 8.87
CA VAL A 94 -9.53 10.41 8.45
C VAL A 94 -9.05 9.05 7.95
N ARG A 95 -9.46 7.94 8.58
CA ARG A 95 -9.16 6.57 8.09
C ARG A 95 -9.70 6.36 6.68
N ASN A 96 -10.93 6.81 6.41
CA ASN A 96 -11.53 6.75 5.07
C ASN A 96 -10.80 7.64 4.07
N ARG A 97 -10.39 8.86 4.46
CA ARG A 97 -9.60 9.74 3.59
C ARG A 97 -8.23 9.16 3.29
N LEU A 98 -7.52 8.61 4.29
CA LEU A 98 -6.25 7.92 4.07
C LEU A 98 -6.40 6.81 3.03
N ARG A 99 -7.44 5.97 3.14
CA ARG A 99 -7.69 4.94 2.13
C ARG A 99 -7.96 5.54 0.74
N LYS A 100 -8.96 6.42 0.62
CA LYS A 100 -9.48 6.88 -0.69
C LYS A 100 -8.58 7.91 -1.37
N GLN A 101 -8.04 8.87 -0.62
CA GLN A 101 -7.31 10.02 -1.15
C GLN A 101 -5.79 9.81 -1.16
N VAL A 102 -5.28 8.81 -0.43
CA VAL A 102 -3.83 8.56 -0.30
C VAL A 102 -3.47 7.17 -0.82
N LEU A 103 -3.91 6.11 -0.15
CA LEU A 103 -3.45 4.75 -0.45
C LEU A 103 -3.92 4.25 -1.81
N VAL A 104 -5.21 4.42 -2.16
CA VAL A 104 -5.74 4.01 -3.47
C VAL A 104 -4.98 4.65 -4.64
N PRO A 105 -4.87 5.99 -4.75
CA PRO A 105 -4.19 6.61 -5.88
C PRO A 105 -2.69 6.32 -5.91
N LEU A 106 -2.00 6.27 -4.76
CA LEU A 106 -0.57 5.92 -4.73
C LEU A 106 -0.32 4.48 -5.18
N ARG A 107 -1.12 3.53 -4.68
CA ARG A 107 -0.99 2.13 -5.08
C ARG A 107 -1.27 1.98 -6.58
N GLN A 108 -2.27 2.69 -7.12
CA GLN A 108 -2.55 2.71 -8.56
C GLN A 108 -1.36 3.22 -9.38
N ALA A 109 -0.71 4.32 -8.95
CA ALA A 109 0.49 4.85 -9.60
C ALA A 109 1.69 3.89 -9.55
N LEU A 110 1.80 3.10 -8.47
CA LEU A 110 2.80 2.06 -8.33
C LEU A 110 2.53 0.84 -9.24
N GLU A 111 1.32 0.72 -9.79
CA GLU A 111 0.85 -0.39 -10.63
C GLU A 111 1.03 -1.76 -9.96
N LEU A 112 0.66 -1.85 -8.68
CA LEU A 112 0.75 -3.10 -7.93
C LEU A 112 -0.24 -4.13 -8.51
N PRO A 113 0.20 -5.38 -8.77
CA PRO A 113 -0.66 -6.40 -9.36
C PRO A 113 -1.90 -6.69 -8.50
N GLU A 114 -1.77 -6.64 -7.17
CA GLU A 114 -2.86 -6.87 -6.22
C GLU A 114 -4.06 -5.95 -6.45
N ILE A 115 -3.85 -4.74 -6.98
CA ILE A 115 -4.94 -3.79 -7.27
C ILE A 115 -5.78 -4.26 -8.46
N TYR A 116 -5.11 -4.72 -9.52
CA TYR A 116 -5.78 -5.25 -10.71
C TYR A 116 -6.50 -6.55 -10.38
N MET A 117 -5.85 -7.41 -9.60
CA MET A 117 -6.42 -8.68 -9.13
C MET A 117 -7.66 -8.43 -8.27
N ALA A 118 -7.59 -7.55 -7.27
CA ALA A 118 -8.72 -7.23 -6.40
C ALA A 118 -9.89 -6.56 -7.15
N ALA A 119 -9.60 -5.83 -8.23
CA ALA A 119 -10.61 -5.23 -9.10
C ALA A 119 -11.12 -6.17 -10.21
N ASN A 120 -10.64 -7.41 -10.27
CA ASN A 120 -10.88 -8.37 -11.35
C ASN A 120 -10.54 -7.82 -12.76
N LYS A 121 -9.57 -6.90 -12.84
CA LYS A 121 -9.12 -6.22 -14.07
C LYS A 121 -7.84 -6.85 -14.60
N TRP A 122 -7.86 -8.17 -14.79
CA TRP A 122 -6.70 -8.94 -15.24
C TRP A 122 -6.15 -8.46 -16.58
N ASN A 123 -7.06 -8.11 -17.50
CA ASN A 123 -6.75 -7.55 -18.82
C ASN A 123 -5.94 -6.24 -18.81
N CYS A 124 -5.88 -5.53 -17.68
CA CYS A 124 -5.09 -4.31 -17.51
C CYS A 124 -3.78 -4.51 -16.75
N LEU A 125 -3.50 -5.73 -16.26
CA LEU A 125 -2.33 -6.00 -15.42
C LEU A 125 -1.01 -5.84 -16.23
N PRO A 126 -0.06 -5.01 -15.78
CA PRO A 126 1.17 -4.73 -16.51
C PRO A 126 2.29 -5.71 -16.14
N TYR A 127 2.28 -6.92 -16.74
CA TYR A 127 3.28 -7.97 -16.44
C TYR A 127 4.75 -7.50 -16.50
N LYS A 128 5.08 -6.56 -17.38
CA LYS A 128 6.44 -5.99 -17.51
C LYS A 128 6.95 -5.30 -16.24
N ARG A 129 6.07 -4.87 -15.34
CA ARG A 129 6.41 -4.19 -14.07
C ARG A 129 6.26 -5.09 -12.85
N VAL A 130 5.69 -6.28 -13.01
CA VAL A 130 5.51 -7.21 -11.91
C VAL A 130 6.85 -7.86 -11.57
N ALA A 131 7.23 -7.77 -10.29
CA ALA A 131 8.48 -8.33 -9.81
C ALA A 131 8.52 -9.86 -9.97
N SER A 132 9.71 -10.42 -10.20
CA SER A 132 9.91 -11.87 -10.40
C SER A 132 9.34 -12.74 -9.27
N VAL A 133 9.49 -12.28 -8.02
CA VAL A 133 8.94 -12.97 -6.84
C VAL A 133 7.41 -13.04 -6.93
N VAL A 134 6.77 -11.95 -7.34
CA VAL A 134 5.31 -11.88 -7.49
C VAL A 134 4.82 -12.77 -8.62
N MET A 135 5.58 -12.85 -9.72
CA MET A 135 5.32 -13.80 -10.81
C MET A 135 5.29 -15.25 -10.33
N LYS A 136 6.18 -15.60 -9.39
CA LYS A 136 6.23 -16.95 -8.82
C LYS A 136 5.05 -17.21 -7.89
N ILE A 137 4.73 -16.26 -7.01
CA ILE A 137 3.68 -16.41 -6.00
C ILE A 137 2.30 -16.53 -6.65
N TYR A 138 1.97 -15.65 -7.60
CA TYR A 138 0.64 -15.60 -8.21
C TYR A 138 0.55 -16.32 -9.56
N LYS A 139 1.54 -17.16 -9.90
CA LYS A 139 1.58 -17.90 -11.18
C LYS A 139 0.26 -18.60 -11.50
N GLY A 140 -0.29 -19.31 -10.52
CA GLY A 140 -1.56 -20.04 -10.69
C GLY A 140 -2.71 -19.10 -11.06
N LEU A 141 -2.83 -17.98 -10.36
CA LEU A 141 -3.87 -16.98 -10.60
C LEU A 141 -3.73 -16.31 -11.96
N PHE A 142 -2.50 -16.02 -12.41
CA PHE A 142 -2.26 -15.46 -13.74
C PHE A 142 -2.63 -16.45 -14.85
N MET A 143 -2.31 -17.73 -14.67
CA MET A 143 -2.72 -18.78 -15.61
C MET A 143 -4.24 -18.95 -15.63
N GLU A 144 -4.90 -18.89 -14.47
CA GLU A 144 -6.35 -19.09 -14.38
C GLU A 144 -7.15 -17.94 -15.03
N HIS A 145 -6.73 -16.69 -14.82
CA HIS A 145 -7.53 -15.53 -15.20
C HIS A 145 -7.05 -14.78 -16.44
N ASP A 146 -5.82 -15.01 -16.90
CA ASP A 146 -5.22 -14.27 -18.02
C ASP A 146 -4.13 -15.09 -18.75
N GLU A 147 -4.44 -16.38 -18.97
CA GLU A 147 -3.53 -17.39 -19.53
C GLU A 147 -2.80 -16.91 -20.79
N SER A 148 -3.54 -16.37 -21.74
CA SER A 148 -3.00 -15.97 -23.06
C SER A 148 -1.93 -14.89 -22.91
N ARG A 149 -2.22 -13.79 -22.21
CA ARG A 149 -1.28 -12.67 -22.06
C ARG A 149 -0.10 -13.05 -21.16
N PHE A 150 -0.35 -13.87 -20.14
CA PHE A 150 0.72 -14.32 -19.27
C PHE A 150 1.68 -15.28 -19.99
N THR A 151 1.16 -16.20 -20.80
CA THR A 151 1.98 -17.12 -21.61
C THR A 151 2.80 -16.36 -22.65
N GLU A 152 2.19 -15.40 -23.35
CA GLU A 152 2.88 -14.51 -24.29
C GLU A 152 4.03 -13.76 -23.60
N TYR A 153 3.76 -13.18 -22.42
CA TYR A 153 4.79 -12.51 -21.63
C TYR A 153 5.96 -13.45 -21.27
N LEU A 154 5.67 -14.69 -20.85
CA LEU A 154 6.72 -15.66 -20.52
C LEU A 154 7.57 -16.03 -21.74
N GLU A 155 6.96 -16.15 -22.93
CA GLU A 155 7.70 -16.35 -24.17
C GLU A 155 8.59 -15.16 -24.52
N ASP A 156 8.08 -13.94 -24.37
CA ASP A 156 8.85 -12.72 -24.62
C ASP A 156 10.05 -12.60 -23.69
N VAL A 157 9.91 -13.00 -22.42
CA VAL A 157 11.03 -13.06 -21.48
C VAL A 157 12.05 -14.12 -21.91
N LYS A 158 11.61 -15.31 -22.34
CA LYS A 158 12.52 -16.36 -22.87
C LYS A 158 13.28 -15.91 -24.12
N LYS A 159 12.62 -15.14 -25.00
CA LYS A 159 13.21 -14.57 -26.22
C LYS A 159 14.08 -13.34 -25.95
N GLY A 160 14.21 -12.90 -24.69
CA GLY A 160 14.96 -11.70 -24.31
C GLY A 160 14.31 -10.37 -24.70
N LYS A 161 13.06 -10.39 -25.18
CA LYS A 161 12.28 -9.21 -25.60
C LYS A 161 11.69 -8.44 -24.42
N ALA A 162 11.52 -9.10 -23.27
CA ALA A 162 11.09 -8.49 -22.01
C ALA A 162 12.11 -8.74 -20.90
N LYS A 163 12.45 -7.69 -20.13
CA LYS A 163 13.35 -7.79 -18.96
C LYS A 163 12.56 -8.04 -17.68
N LYS A 164 13.07 -8.93 -16.83
CA LYS A 164 12.56 -9.07 -15.45
C LYS A 164 12.91 -7.82 -14.66
N THR A 165 11.93 -7.20 -14.01
CA THR A 165 12.20 -6.12 -13.04
C THR A 165 12.71 -6.74 -11.74
N ASN A 166 14.02 -6.67 -11.51
CA ASN A 166 14.65 -7.08 -10.25
C ASN A 166 14.61 -5.91 -9.27
N PHE A 167 13.56 -5.81 -8.46
CA PHE A 167 13.64 -5.08 -7.20
C PHE A 167 14.15 -6.06 -6.13
N GLY A 168 15.44 -5.95 -5.80
CA GLY A 168 16.12 -6.51 -4.63
C GLY A 168 15.64 -7.89 -4.14
N ILE A 169 16.29 -8.95 -4.61
CA ILE A 169 16.76 -10.16 -3.90
C ILE A 169 17.24 -11.12 -5.00
N HIS A 170 18.45 -11.63 -4.84
CA HIS A 170 19.10 -12.59 -5.73
C HIS A 170 18.26 -13.87 -5.90
N CYS A 171 18.43 -14.54 -7.06
CA CYS A 171 17.90 -15.88 -7.46
C CYS A 171 16.60 -15.90 -8.26
N LEU A 172 16.42 -16.74 -9.28
CA LEU A 172 17.29 -17.67 -10.02
C LEU A 172 16.57 -17.98 -11.35
N GLU A 173 17.26 -18.75 -12.17
CA GLU A 173 16.95 -19.23 -13.52
C GLU A 173 15.57 -19.91 -13.63
N PHE A 174 15.01 -19.82 -14.84
CA PHE A 174 13.76 -20.49 -15.24
C PHE A 174 13.99 -21.96 -15.53
#